data_AF-A0A1H4DBI2-F1
#
_entry.id   AF-A0A1H4DBI2-F1
#
_cell.length_a   1.000
_cell.length_b   1.000
_cell.length_c   1.000
_cell.angle_alpha   90.00
_cell.angle_beta   90.00
_cell.angle_gamma   90.00
#
_symmetry.space_group_name_H-M   'P 1'
#
loop_
_entity.id
_entity.type
_entity.pdbx_description
1 polymer ?
#
loop_
_entity_poly.entity_id
_entity_poly.type
_entity_poly.pdbx_seq_one_letter_code
_entity_poly.pdbx_strand_id
1 'polypeptide(L)'
;MKLYISDTHFGHKNVILNSPEAMKYFDSIEKLDYVSDGDKQIVLCHYPLAEWYKSRHGSWHIYGHIHGNKNETYEFMKAREHAVNAAACINNYMPASMDELIRNNEIFKSRGN
;
A
#
# COMPACT_ATOMS: atom_id res chain seq x y z
N MET A 1 6.22 -5.18 -15.55
CA MET A 1 5.06 -5.23 -14.63
C MET A 1 5.57 -4.93 -13.24
N LYS A 2 5.06 -3.89 -12.57
CA LYS A 2 5.44 -3.59 -11.18
C LYS A 2 4.56 -4.41 -10.22
N LEU A 3 5.14 -4.76 -9.07
CA LEU A 3 4.47 -5.51 -8.03
C LEU A 3 4.62 -4.77 -6.71
N TYR A 4 3.57 -4.84 -5.89
CA TYR A 4 3.42 -4.06 -4.67
C TYR A 4 3.07 -4.98 -3.51
N ILE A 5 3.67 -4.75 -2.35
CA ILE A 5 3.37 -5.46 -1.11
C ILE A 5 3.66 -4.54 0.08
N SER A 6 2.89 -4.71 1.14
CA SER A 6 3.15 -4.16 2.46
C SER A 6 2.96 -5.24 3.51
N ASP A 7 3.38 -4.94 4.73
CA ASP A 7 3.39 -5.88 5.85
C ASP A 7 4.36 -7.06 5.70
N THR A 8 5.63 -6.70 5.84
CA THR A 8 6.69 -7.58 6.31
C THR A 8 7.21 -7.02 7.65
N HIS A 9 6.33 -6.55 8.54
CA HIS A 9 6.67 -6.01 9.88
C HIS A 9 7.90 -5.07 9.98
N PHE A 10 8.31 -4.40 8.90
CA PHE A 10 9.49 -3.53 8.88
C PHE A 10 9.25 -2.13 9.46
N GLY A 11 8.00 -1.82 9.82
CA GLY A 11 7.57 -0.53 10.38
C GLY A 11 7.86 -0.34 11.88
N HIS A 12 8.24 -1.40 12.60
CA HIS A 12 8.71 -1.28 13.98
C HIS A 12 10.15 -0.75 13.96
N LYS A 13 10.30 0.56 14.17
CA LYS A 13 11.55 1.36 14.28
C LYS A 13 12.85 0.64 13.87
N ASN A 14 13.35 1.07 12.70
CA ASN A 14 14.74 0.97 12.27
C ASN A 14 15.30 -0.43 11.95
N VAL A 15 14.49 -1.49 11.84
CA VAL A 15 15.03 -2.82 11.52
C VAL A 15 15.78 -2.82 10.17
N ILE A 16 15.23 -2.17 9.13
CA ILE A 16 15.92 -2.08 7.84
C ILE A 16 17.05 -1.05 7.89
N LEU A 17 16.77 0.19 8.28
CA LEU A 17 17.75 1.29 8.24
C LEU A 17 18.96 1.06 9.16
N ASN A 18 18.82 0.27 10.23
CA ASN A 18 19.93 -0.11 11.11
C ASN A 18 20.51 -1.49 10.79
N SER A 19 20.09 -2.15 9.70
CA SER A 19 20.66 -3.43 9.25
C SER A 19 21.35 -3.25 7.89
N PRO A 20 22.68 -3.11 7.86
CA PRO A 20 23.45 -3.08 6.62
C PRO A 20 23.18 -4.28 5.71
N GLU A 21 22.86 -5.44 6.28
CA GLU A 21 22.49 -6.66 5.56
C GLU A 21 21.13 -6.51 4.87
N ALA A 22 20.12 -5.96 5.56
CA ALA A 22 18.80 -5.72 4.97
C ALA A 22 18.87 -4.66 3.85
N MET A 23 19.65 -3.58 4.06
CA MET A 23 19.83 -2.50 3.09
C MET A 23 20.29 -3.00 1.71
N LYS A 24 21.05 -4.11 1.64
CA LYS A 24 21.54 -4.69 0.37
C LYS A 24 20.44 -5.22 -0.55
N TYR A 25 19.24 -5.47 -0.02
CA TYR A 25 18.10 -5.96 -0.79
C TYR A 25 17.21 -4.85 -1.34
N PHE A 26 17.52 -3.58 -1.05
CA PHE A 26 16.74 -2.42 -1.49
C PHE A 26 17.57 -1.53 -2.41
N ASP A 27 16.99 -1.16 -3.55
CA ASP A 27 17.55 -0.14 -4.44
C ASP A 27 17.37 1.28 -3.85
N SER A 28 16.22 1.51 -3.19
CA SER A 28 15.91 2.74 -2.48
C SER A 28 14.98 2.49 -1.29
N ILE A 29 14.98 3.42 -0.32
CA ILE A 29 14.09 3.36 0.85
C ILE A 29 13.56 4.77 1.11
N GLU A 30 12.27 4.95 0.83
CA GLU A 30 11.60 6.23 0.96
C GLU A 30 10.41 6.12 1.91
N LYS A 31 10.11 7.22 2.63
CA LYS A 31 8.90 7.30 3.47
C LYS A 31 7.64 7.58 2.64
N LEU A 32 7.83 8.25 1.51
CA LEU A 32 6.80 8.66 0.57
C LEU A 32 7.46 8.69 -0.81
N ASP A 33 6.87 8.02 -1.79
CA ASP A 33 7.41 7.97 -3.15
C ASP A 33 6.30 8.12 -4.20
N TYR A 34 6.71 8.51 -5.41
CA TYR A 34 5.85 8.77 -6.55
C TYR A 34 6.32 7.97 -7.75
N VAL A 35 5.47 7.05 -8.22
CA VAL A 35 5.82 6.18 -9.34
C VAL A 35 4.76 6.23 -10.43
N SER A 36 5.19 6.07 -11.68
CA SER A 36 4.29 5.81 -12.81
C SER A 36 4.28 4.31 -13.11
N ASP A 37 3.10 3.69 -13.22
CA ASP A 37 2.93 2.31 -13.69
C ASP A 37 1.91 2.28 -14.83
N GLY A 38 2.42 2.19 -16.07
CA GLY A 38 1.61 2.44 -17.26
C GLY A 38 1.02 3.85 -17.26
N ASP A 39 -0.31 3.93 -17.34
CA ASP A 39 -1.08 5.17 -17.32
C ASP A 39 -1.37 5.69 -15.89
N LYS A 40 -1.03 4.93 -14.85
CA LYS A 40 -1.36 5.25 -13.46
C LYS A 40 -0.23 6.03 -12.80
N GLN A 41 -0.59 7.16 -12.19
CA GLN A 41 0.26 7.90 -11.26
C GLN A 41 -0.03 7.41 -9.86
N ILE A 42 0.99 6.97 -9.12
CA ILE A 42 0.82 6.26 -7.85
C ILE A 42 1.66 6.92 -6.76
N VAL A 43 1.02 7.21 -5.63
CA VAL A 43 1.65 7.64 -4.38
C VAL A 43 1.82 6.44 -3.45
N LEU A 44 3.07 6.13 -3.11
CA LEU A 44 3.43 5.06 -2.20
C LEU A 44 3.68 5.66 -0.81
N CYS A 45 2.89 5.26 0.18
CA CYS A 45 3.18 5.55 1.58
C CYS A 45 2.69 4.39 2.45
N HIS A 46 3.50 3.91 3.38
CA HIS A 46 3.08 2.82 4.26
C HIS A 46 1.82 3.18 5.06
N TYR A 47 1.72 4.42 5.53
CA TYR A 47 0.58 4.92 6.29
C TYR A 47 -0.55 5.38 5.36
N PRO A 48 -1.82 5.14 5.73
CA PRO A 48 -2.95 5.66 4.96
C PRO A 48 -2.96 7.18 5.00
N LEU A 49 -3.05 7.82 3.83
CA LEU A 49 -3.11 9.27 3.71
C LEU A 49 -4.54 9.75 3.49
N ALA A 50 -4.94 10.79 4.24
CA ALA A 50 -6.22 11.46 4.05
C ALA A 50 -6.33 12.13 2.68
N GLU A 51 -5.23 12.70 2.21
CA GLU A 51 -5.06 13.30 0.90
C GLU A 51 -3.65 12.97 0.37
N TRP A 52 -3.53 12.79 -0.94
CA TRP A 52 -2.26 12.59 -1.63
C TRP A 52 -2.20 13.40 -2.92
N TYR A 53 -0.99 13.54 -3.47
CA TYR A 53 -0.74 14.29 -4.69
C TYR A 53 -1.66 13.82 -5.81
N LYS A 54 -2.43 14.74 -6.40
CA LYS A 54 -3.39 14.47 -7.48
C LYS A 54 -4.51 13.46 -7.10
N SER A 55 -4.80 13.27 -5.83
CA SER A 55 -5.92 12.43 -5.36
C SER A 55 -7.26 12.82 -5.99
N ARG A 56 -7.50 14.13 -6.18
CA ARG A 56 -8.69 14.68 -6.86
C ARG A 56 -8.60 14.66 -8.40
N HIS A 57 -7.47 14.21 -8.94
CA HIS A 57 -7.15 14.19 -10.37
C HIS A 57 -6.78 12.77 -10.85
N GLY A 58 -7.22 11.73 -10.13
CA GLY A 58 -7.12 10.34 -10.58
C GLY A 58 -5.81 9.62 -10.27
N SER A 59 -4.93 10.18 -9.42
CA SER A 59 -3.78 9.41 -8.94
C SER A 59 -4.21 8.39 -7.88
N TRP A 60 -3.48 7.29 -7.84
CA TRP A 60 -3.67 6.20 -6.91
C TRP A 60 -2.81 6.37 -5.67
N HIS A 61 -3.26 5.79 -4.56
CA HIS A 61 -2.50 5.67 -3.34
C HIS A 61 -2.44 4.20 -2.92
N ILE A 62 -1.23 3.68 -2.76
CA ILE A 62 -0.98 2.35 -2.21
C ILE A 62 -0.48 2.50 -0.78
N TYR A 63 -1.17 1.85 0.16
CA TYR A 63 -0.84 1.87 1.59
C TYR A 63 -0.82 0.47 2.21
N GLY A 64 -0.37 0.35 3.46
CA GLY A 64 -0.37 -0.92 4.19
C GLY A 64 -0.92 -0.71 5.59
N HIS A 65 -0.03 -0.64 6.57
CA HIS A 65 -0.20 -0.29 8.00
C HIS A 65 -1.36 -0.91 8.80
N ILE A 66 -2.60 -0.85 8.32
CA ILE A 66 -3.80 -1.33 9.00
C ILE A 66 -4.04 -2.84 8.82
N HIS A 67 -3.21 -3.54 8.04
CA HIS A 67 -3.39 -4.97 7.73
C HIS A 67 -4.81 -5.25 7.21
N GLY A 68 -5.48 -6.29 7.72
CA GLY A 68 -6.89 -6.57 7.50
C GLY A 68 -7.82 -6.01 8.59
N ASN A 69 -7.36 -5.06 9.40
CA ASN A 69 -8.20 -4.47 10.45
C ASN A 69 -9.30 -3.61 9.83
N LYS A 70 -10.53 -3.76 10.32
CA LYS A 70 -11.70 -2.97 9.91
C LYS A 70 -12.08 -1.93 10.96
N ASN A 71 -11.11 -1.06 11.29
CA ASN A 71 -11.25 0.02 12.27
C ASN A 71 -11.68 1.35 11.62
N GLU A 72 -11.66 2.46 12.38
CA GLU A 72 -11.99 3.79 11.87
C GLU A 72 -11.17 4.19 10.63
N THR A 73 -9.87 3.88 10.63
CA THR A 73 -9.00 4.15 9.48
C THR A 73 -9.43 3.37 8.26
N TYR A 74 -9.83 2.10 8.42
CA TYR A 74 -10.40 1.32 7.32
C TYR A 74 -11.69 1.95 6.80
N GLU A 75 -12.63 2.32 7.67
CA GLU A 75 -13.90 2.94 7.24
C GLU A 75 -13.66 4.26 6.50
N PHE A 76 -12.70 5.06 6.97
CA PHE A 76 -12.26 6.26 6.27
C PHE A 76 -11.68 5.92 4.89
N MET A 77 -10.71 5.01 4.80
CA MET A 77 -10.03 4.68 3.54
C MET A 77 -10.92 3.93 2.55
N LYS A 78 -11.86 3.12 3.02
CA LYS A 78 -12.79 2.34 2.21
C LYS A 78 -13.58 3.22 1.23
N ALA A 79 -13.94 4.42 1.64
CA ALA A 79 -14.67 5.41 0.84
C ALA A 79 -13.81 6.14 -0.21
N ARG A 80 -12.49 5.87 -0.28
CA ARG A 80 -11.60 6.44 -1.29
C ARG A 80 -11.36 5.40 -2.39
N GLU A 81 -11.94 5.65 -3.56
CA GLU A 81 -11.90 4.74 -4.71
C GLU A 81 -10.47 4.44 -5.16
N HIS A 82 -9.61 5.46 -5.25
CA HIS A 82 -8.22 5.32 -5.68
C HIS A 82 -7.23 5.03 -4.55
N ALA A 83 -7.69 4.48 -3.43
CA ALA A 83 -6.82 4.03 -2.34
C ALA A 83 -6.91 2.51 -2.19
N VAL A 84 -5.77 1.83 -2.28
CA VAL A 84 -5.67 0.37 -2.18
C VAL A 84 -4.68 -0.04 -1.10
N ASN A 85 -5.08 -1.02 -0.30
CA ASN A 85 -4.27 -1.60 0.75
C ASN A 85 -3.46 -2.79 0.18
N ALA A 86 -2.14 -2.68 0.26
CA ALA A 86 -1.17 -3.68 -0.18
C ALA A 86 -0.71 -4.61 0.94
N ALA A 87 -1.34 -4.60 2.13
CA ALA A 87 -1.00 -5.51 3.20
C ALA A 87 -1.05 -6.98 2.73
N ALA A 88 0.01 -7.73 3.04
CA ALA A 88 0.22 -9.11 2.60
C ALA A 88 -1.00 -9.99 2.93
N CYS A 89 -1.56 -9.84 4.13
CA CYS A 89 -2.68 -10.65 4.62
C CYS A 89 -3.98 -10.51 3.81
N ILE A 90 -4.21 -9.40 3.11
CA ILE A 90 -5.38 -9.24 2.23
C ILE A 90 -5.06 -9.48 0.75
N ASN A 91 -3.77 -9.68 0.42
CA ASN A 91 -3.26 -9.91 -0.93
C ASN A 91 -2.62 -11.30 -1.08
N ASN A 92 -3.16 -12.31 -0.38
CA ASN A 92 -2.71 -13.71 -0.47
C ASN A 92 -1.22 -13.94 -0.11
N TYR A 93 -0.66 -13.04 0.70
CA TYR A 93 0.75 -13.07 1.12
C TYR A 93 1.76 -13.03 -0.03
N MET A 94 1.37 -12.52 -1.21
CA MET A 94 2.22 -12.39 -2.39
C MET A 94 2.23 -10.94 -2.87
N PRO A 95 3.32 -10.47 -3.50
CA PRO A 95 3.30 -9.19 -4.21
C PRO A 95 2.23 -9.22 -5.32
N ALA A 96 1.52 -8.11 -5.48
CA ALA A 96 0.40 -7.97 -6.40
C ALA A 96 0.63 -6.83 -7.39
N SER A 97 0.22 -7.02 -8.64
CA SER A 97 0.11 -5.93 -9.61
C SER A 97 -0.96 -4.92 -9.20
N MET A 98 -0.98 -3.75 -9.85
CA MET A 98 -1.98 -2.73 -9.55
C MET A 98 -3.42 -3.24 -9.75
N ASP A 99 -3.68 -3.98 -10.82
CA ASP A 99 -5.01 -4.54 -11.11
C ASP A 99 -5.41 -5.61 -10.09
N GLU A 100 -4.44 -6.41 -9.61
CA GLU A 100 -4.67 -7.37 -8.54
C GLU A 100 -4.95 -6.69 -7.20
N LEU A 101 -4.25 -5.61 -6.86
CA LEU A 101 -4.53 -4.82 -5.67
C LEU A 101 -5.96 -4.29 -5.67
N ILE A 102 -6.41 -3.69 -6.79
CA ILE A 102 -7.77 -3.18 -6.95
C ILE A 102 -8.78 -4.31 -6.69
N ARG A 103 -8.65 -5.42 -7.43
CA ARG A 103 -9.53 -6.58 -7.30
C ARG A 103 -9.55 -7.17 -5.89
N ASN A 104 -8.39 -7.34 -5.25
CA ASN A 104 -8.30 -7.90 -3.91
C ASN A 104 -8.93 -6.97 -2.86
N ASN A 105 -8.75 -5.66 -3.01
CA ASN A 105 -9.38 -4.66 -2.13
C ASN A 105 -10.91 -4.65 -2.28
N GLU A 106 -11.43 -4.77 -3.50
CA GLU A 106 -12.88 -4.91 -3.74
C GLU A 106 -13.45 -6.16 -3.06
N ILE A 107 -12.77 -7.31 -3.19
CA ILE A 107 -13.14 -8.56 -2.51
C ILE A 107 -13.07 -8.38 -0.99
N PHE A 108 -12.03 -7.72 -0.47
CA PHE A 108 -11.91 -7.47 0.97
C PHE A 108 -13.04 -6.57 1.50
N LYS A 109 -13.43 -5.54 0.73
CA LYS A 109 -14.53 -4.63 1.05
C LYS A 109 -15.90 -5.31 1.03
N SER A 110 -16.09 -6.33 0.18
CA SER A 110 -17.37 -7.05 0.03
C SER A 110 -17.60 -8.12 1.08
N ARG A 111 -16.53 -8.65 1.70
CA ARG A 111 -16.63 -9.50 2.88
C ARG A 111 -17.15 -8.61 4.02
N GLY A 112 -18.40 -8.83 4.45
CA GLY A 112 -18.97 -8.17 5.65
C GLY A 112 -18.10 -8.37 6.89
N ASN A 113 -18.40 -7.64 7.98
CA ASN A 113 -17.80 -7.95 9.27
C ASN A 113 -18.19 -9.35 9.74
#